data_AF-A0A8H7Q3R3-F1
#
_entry.id   AF-A0A8H7Q3R3-F1
#
_cell.length_a   1.000
_cell.length_b   1.000
_cell.length_c   1.000
_cell.angle_alpha   90.00
_cell.angle_beta   90.00
_cell.angle_gamma   90.00
#
_symmetry.space_group_name_H-M   'P 1'
#
loop_
_entity.id
_entity.type
_entity.pdbx_description
1 polymer ?
#
loop_
_entity_poly.entity_id
_entity_poly.type
_entity_poly.pdbx_seq_one_letter_code
_entity_poly.pdbx_strand_id
1 'polypeptide(L)'
;MLTPSAANDHSHDLSKKQSAWAKPHSVLENLQGSVEKLSLTLNALQGSVELLQPTTKDFTRLKHVMHFQRQYDLISEKDIKSAQSQIAQDIRPQIDTLLSEAESVMAKLLSEEQTLEATVEKQEEEMKHQQLKVNEKQRLENLHHRAGDEDRSKIDQASAEAIRRLKSLKLKKDGLIRTIEDRAEEIERKEHQLYKLKEDTKRMQQRKQNAASDGAAQESQYELRKRQLTAELASIELKLDQKKKLIQAKRRTTIGDGIMSESKKSRRRKLVEADLDNTLGNDEPHWRFYPQHLRYIQDVLERICNSPYQGDPQLLEEYERQARSYLQQIQKDRTTISTVTQTDRKQWKRHSIKQMKTMCKILFPEGTVGATMGRIIEMLFSDEPTIKKDGQRSEEDDSMIDILERGVPVKVLAREFPPAQERRHNLQKAIHILSDVGVIETLQEVDESNDASPGEMIIRVKGVESIYEE
;
A
#
# COMPACT_ATOMS: atom_id res chain seq x y z
N MET A 1 55.87 36.26 -46.70
CA MET A 1 57.01 35.54 -47.30
C MET A 1 56.48 34.70 -48.44
N LEU A 2 56.79 35.13 -49.65
CA LEU A 2 56.34 34.58 -50.92
C LEU A 2 57.50 33.77 -51.53
N THR A 3 57.26 32.52 -51.89
CA THR A 3 57.98 31.81 -52.95
C THR A 3 57.02 30.80 -53.61
N PRO A 4 56.68 30.96 -54.90
CA PRO A 4 56.05 29.92 -55.70
C PRO A 4 57.14 29.14 -56.44
N SER A 5 57.13 27.81 -56.35
CA SER A 5 58.08 26.95 -57.06
C SER A 5 57.33 25.92 -57.91
N ALA A 6 57.64 25.98 -59.21
CA ALA A 6 57.49 24.94 -60.22
C ALA A 6 56.07 24.45 -60.52
N ALA A 7 55.46 25.15 -61.48
CA ALA A 7 54.63 24.52 -62.50
C ALA A 7 55.40 23.33 -63.10
N ASN A 8 54.79 22.14 -63.10
CA ASN A 8 55.20 21.07 -63.99
C ASN A 8 54.01 20.70 -64.87
N ASP A 9 54.30 20.85 -66.15
CA ASP A 9 53.41 20.95 -67.29
C ASP A 9 53.28 19.54 -67.89
N HIS A 10 52.20 18.84 -67.55
CA HIS A 10 51.83 17.55 -68.17
C HIS A 10 50.35 17.61 -68.61
N SER A 11 50.04 18.64 -69.38
CA SER A 11 48.81 18.72 -70.18
C SER A 11 49.16 18.83 -71.65
N HIS A 12 49.86 17.82 -72.17
CA HIS A 12 49.99 17.61 -73.60
C HIS A 12 49.85 16.12 -73.91
N ASP A 13 49.00 15.85 -74.92
CA ASP A 13 49.06 14.69 -75.80
C ASP A 13 48.12 13.48 -75.55
N LEU A 14 46.82 13.74 -75.32
CA LEU A 14 45.78 12.70 -75.50
C LEU A 14 44.66 13.05 -76.49
N SER A 15 44.69 14.22 -77.16
CA SER A 15 43.62 14.61 -78.10
C SER A 15 43.89 14.27 -79.57
N LYS A 16 44.95 13.52 -79.89
CA LYS A 16 45.36 13.24 -81.28
C LYS A 16 45.42 11.75 -81.65
N LYS A 17 44.50 10.95 -81.14
CA LYS A 17 44.17 9.63 -81.72
C LYS A 17 42.67 9.33 -81.66
N GLN A 18 41.85 10.25 -82.19
CA GLN A 18 40.59 9.83 -82.79
C GLN A 18 40.95 9.13 -84.11
N SER A 19 41.35 7.87 -83.99
CA SER A 19 41.45 6.96 -85.13
C SER A 19 40.05 6.82 -85.70
N ALA A 20 39.96 7.13 -86.99
CA ALA A 20 38.77 6.99 -87.80
C ALA A 20 38.09 5.65 -87.53
N TRP A 21 36.76 5.63 -87.51
CA TRP A 21 35.99 4.40 -87.66
C TRP A 21 36.21 3.86 -89.08
N ALA A 22 37.37 3.23 -89.30
CA ALA A 22 37.62 2.43 -90.48
C ALA A 22 36.71 1.20 -90.39
N LYS A 23 36.01 0.90 -91.50
CA LYS A 23 35.21 -0.32 -91.59
C LYS A 23 36.15 -1.52 -91.43
N PRO A 24 35.83 -2.49 -90.56
CA PRO A 24 36.70 -3.63 -90.27
C PRO A 24 36.89 -4.49 -91.53
N HIS A 25 38.14 -4.83 -91.84
CA HIS A 25 38.46 -5.80 -92.87
C HIS A 25 38.59 -7.17 -92.18
N SER A 26 37.48 -7.92 -92.19
CA SER A 26 37.27 -9.27 -91.62
C SER A 26 36.71 -9.35 -90.19
N VAL A 27 35.92 -10.41 -89.96
CA VAL A 27 35.26 -10.74 -88.67
C VAL A 27 36.26 -10.91 -87.53
N LEU A 28 37.48 -11.33 -87.85
CA LEU A 28 38.55 -11.56 -86.88
C LEU A 28 39.07 -10.24 -86.28
N GLU A 29 39.17 -9.18 -87.08
CA GLU A 29 39.60 -7.84 -86.64
C GLU A 29 38.55 -7.21 -85.71
N ASN A 30 37.26 -7.43 -85.98
CA ASN A 30 36.17 -7.01 -85.10
C ASN A 30 36.18 -7.71 -83.74
N LEU A 31 36.43 -9.02 -83.75
CA LEU A 31 36.51 -9.79 -82.51
C LEU A 31 37.71 -9.34 -81.69
N GLN A 32 38.87 -9.19 -82.33
CA GLN A 32 40.08 -8.69 -81.68
C GLN A 32 39.88 -7.28 -81.12
N GLY A 33 39.31 -6.35 -81.88
CA GLY A 33 38.99 -5.01 -81.40
C GLY A 33 37.95 -4.99 -80.26
N SER A 34 37.02 -5.96 -80.24
CA SER A 34 36.08 -6.12 -79.13
C SER A 34 36.75 -6.67 -77.86
N VAL A 35 37.67 -7.63 -78.01
CA VAL A 35 38.48 -8.17 -76.89
C VAL A 35 39.43 -7.10 -76.33
N GLU A 36 40.06 -6.30 -77.19
CA GLU A 36 40.92 -5.20 -76.77
C GLU A 36 40.14 -4.12 -76.03
N LYS A 37 38.95 -3.73 -76.55
CA LYS A 37 38.05 -2.80 -75.85
C LYS A 37 37.59 -3.36 -74.50
N LEU A 38 37.24 -4.64 -74.45
CA LEU A 38 36.87 -5.30 -73.20
C LEU A 38 38.03 -5.29 -72.19
N SER A 39 39.23 -5.63 -72.64
CA SER A 39 40.46 -5.60 -71.82
C SER A 39 40.74 -4.19 -71.30
N LEU A 40 40.59 -3.15 -72.13
CA LEU A 40 40.71 -1.76 -71.71
C LEU A 40 39.66 -1.36 -70.68
N THR A 41 38.40 -1.77 -70.85
CA THR A 41 37.35 -1.49 -69.85
C THR A 41 37.61 -2.22 -68.53
N LEU A 42 38.12 -3.45 -68.58
CA LEU A 42 38.45 -4.23 -67.39
C LEU A 42 39.64 -3.61 -66.64
N ASN A 43 40.68 -3.18 -67.37
CA ASN A 43 41.82 -2.48 -66.79
C ASN A 43 41.42 -1.11 -66.21
N ALA A 44 40.53 -0.37 -66.87
CA ALA A 44 40.02 0.90 -66.35
C ALA A 44 39.15 0.70 -65.09
N LEU A 45 38.34 -0.35 -65.04
CA LEU A 45 37.54 -0.70 -63.88
C LEU A 45 38.43 -1.17 -62.73
N GLN A 46 39.45 -1.98 -63.01
CA GLN A 46 40.44 -2.39 -62.02
C GLN A 46 41.22 -1.19 -61.47
N GLY A 47 41.67 -0.27 -62.32
CA GLY A 47 42.31 0.97 -61.87
C GLY A 47 41.37 1.85 -61.05
N SER A 48 40.07 1.87 -61.37
CA SER A 48 39.06 2.58 -60.57
C SER A 48 38.86 1.94 -59.19
N VAL A 49 38.88 0.60 -59.11
CA VAL A 49 38.79 -0.13 -57.83
C VAL A 49 40.05 0.09 -56.99
N GLU A 50 41.23 0.06 -57.60
CA GLU A 50 42.50 0.32 -56.93
C GLU A 50 42.61 1.76 -56.43
N LEU A 51 42.03 2.73 -57.14
CA LEU A 51 41.92 4.12 -56.68
C LEU A 51 40.86 4.30 -55.58
N LEU A 52 39.78 3.51 -55.62
CA LEU A 52 38.67 3.61 -54.66
C LEU A 52 38.99 2.91 -53.32
N GLN A 53 39.80 1.86 -53.31
CA GLN A 53 40.22 1.18 -52.07
C GLN A 53 40.86 2.11 -51.02
N PRO A 54 41.88 2.94 -51.35
CA PRO A 54 42.50 3.83 -50.36
C PRO A 54 41.54 4.92 -49.88
N THR A 55 40.63 5.39 -50.74
CA THR A 55 39.64 6.43 -50.36
C THR A 55 38.46 5.87 -49.55
N THR A 56 38.13 4.59 -49.72
CA THR A 56 37.04 3.93 -48.97
C THR A 56 37.47 3.29 -47.66
N LYS A 57 38.78 3.05 -47.47
CA LYS A 57 39.33 2.42 -46.26
C LYS A 57 38.94 3.14 -44.97
N ASP A 58 38.94 4.47 -44.98
CA ASP A 58 38.65 5.30 -43.80
C ASP A 58 37.16 5.43 -43.46
N PHE A 59 36.24 5.03 -44.36
CA PHE A 59 34.79 5.07 -44.07
C PHE A 59 34.40 4.13 -42.94
N THR A 60 35.09 2.99 -42.80
CA THR A 60 34.81 2.04 -41.71
C THR A 60 35.18 2.63 -40.35
N ARG A 61 36.31 3.33 -40.28
CA ARG A 61 36.74 4.07 -39.08
C ARG A 61 35.81 5.25 -38.79
N LEU A 62 35.42 6.02 -39.81
CA LEU A 62 34.46 7.10 -39.65
C LEU A 62 33.10 6.58 -39.18
N LYS A 63 32.64 5.44 -39.69
CA LYS A 63 31.41 4.77 -39.22
C LYS A 63 31.52 4.39 -37.75
N HIS A 64 32.66 3.88 -37.31
CA HIS A 64 32.90 3.52 -35.90
C HIS A 64 32.93 4.76 -34.98
N VAL A 65 33.56 5.85 -35.44
CA VAL A 65 33.57 7.14 -34.73
C VAL A 65 32.18 7.78 -34.71
N MET A 66 31.43 7.75 -35.81
CA MET A 66 30.04 8.25 -35.80
C MET A 66 29.11 7.35 -34.97
N HIS A 67 29.48 6.10 -34.75
CA HIS A 67 28.82 5.21 -33.80
C HIS A 67 29.20 5.49 -32.34
N PHE A 68 29.91 6.59 -32.04
CA PHE A 68 30.03 7.08 -30.66
C PHE A 68 28.62 7.24 -30.09
N GLN A 69 28.24 6.22 -29.33
CA GLN A 69 27.02 6.13 -28.57
C GLN A 69 27.05 7.34 -27.64
N ARG A 70 26.06 8.22 -27.77
CA ARG A 70 25.90 9.38 -26.90
C ARG A 70 25.62 8.86 -25.49
N GLN A 71 26.69 8.57 -24.75
CA GLN A 71 26.63 7.99 -23.40
C GLN A 71 26.08 8.99 -22.39
N TYR A 72 26.09 10.28 -22.74
CA TYR A 72 25.66 11.36 -21.88
C TYR A 72 24.73 12.30 -22.64
N ASP A 73 23.51 12.43 -22.13
CA ASP A 73 22.61 13.50 -22.53
C ASP A 73 22.91 14.73 -21.69
N LEU A 74 23.44 15.74 -22.37
CA LEU A 74 23.64 17.06 -21.79
C LEU A 74 22.29 17.75 -21.70
N ILE A 75 21.79 17.89 -20.48
CA ILE A 75 20.62 18.70 -20.15
C ILE A 75 21.12 20.07 -19.70
N SER A 76 20.57 21.14 -20.27
CA SER A 76 20.93 22.50 -19.87
C SER A 76 20.45 22.78 -18.45
N GLU A 77 21.29 23.44 -17.64
CA GLU A 77 20.91 23.91 -16.31
C GLU A 77 19.68 24.83 -16.35
N LYS A 78 19.51 25.59 -17.44
CA LYS A 78 18.34 26.43 -17.66
C LYS A 78 17.05 25.61 -17.77
N ASP A 79 17.12 24.47 -18.44
CA ASP A 79 15.97 23.58 -18.63
C ASP A 79 15.63 22.88 -17.31
N ILE A 80 16.64 22.50 -16.53
CA ILE A 80 16.46 21.96 -15.17
C ILE A 80 15.76 22.99 -14.28
N LYS A 81 16.22 24.24 -14.27
CA LYS A 81 15.60 25.31 -13.47
C LYS A 81 14.17 25.61 -13.91
N SER A 82 13.91 25.62 -15.22
CA SER A 82 12.56 25.81 -15.76
C SER A 82 11.63 24.66 -15.36
N ALA A 83 12.08 23.41 -15.50
CA ALA A 83 11.31 22.23 -15.10
C ALA A 83 11.07 22.20 -13.59
N GLN A 84 12.08 22.52 -12.78
CA GLN A 84 11.92 22.65 -11.32
C GLN A 84 10.90 23.72 -10.96
N SER A 85 10.91 24.88 -11.62
CA SER A 85 9.93 25.93 -11.37
C SER A 85 8.51 25.51 -11.75
N GLN A 86 8.34 24.79 -12.87
CA GLN A 86 7.04 24.27 -13.30
C GLN A 86 6.53 23.21 -12.32
N ILE A 87 7.37 22.23 -11.97
CA ILE A 87 7.05 21.20 -10.97
C ILE A 87 6.71 21.84 -9.62
N ALA A 88 7.45 22.87 -9.20
CA ALA A 88 7.15 23.58 -7.96
C ALA A 88 5.80 24.32 -8.02
N GLN A 89 5.43 24.89 -9.17
CA GLN A 89 4.12 25.51 -9.35
C GLN A 89 2.98 24.48 -9.32
N ASP A 90 3.21 23.28 -9.86
CA ASP A 90 2.22 22.20 -9.89
C ASP A 90 2.06 21.50 -8.52
N ILE A 91 3.17 21.32 -7.79
CA ILE A 91 3.17 20.62 -6.49
C ILE A 91 2.71 21.52 -5.35
N ARG A 92 3.01 22.83 -5.37
CA ARG A 92 2.60 23.78 -4.32
C ARG A 92 1.12 23.69 -3.93
N PRO A 93 0.14 23.76 -4.85
CA PRO A 93 -1.26 23.67 -4.47
C PRO A 93 -1.61 22.30 -3.87
N GLN A 94 -0.94 21.22 -4.27
CA GLN A 94 -1.15 19.90 -3.67
C GLN A 94 -0.64 19.84 -2.22
N ILE A 95 0.54 20.43 -1.97
CA ILE A 95 1.06 20.57 -0.61
C ILE A 95 0.11 21.42 0.23
N ASP A 96 -0.37 22.54 -0.28
CA ASP A 96 -1.30 23.40 0.45
C ASP A 96 -2.62 22.67 0.80
N THR A 97 -3.13 21.82 -0.10
CA THR A 97 -4.30 21.00 0.20
C THR A 97 -4.03 19.96 1.29
N LEU A 98 -2.88 19.28 1.25
CA LEU A 98 -2.50 18.29 2.27
C LEU A 98 -2.24 18.96 3.62
N LEU A 99 -1.66 20.16 3.61
CA LEU A 99 -1.40 20.94 4.80
C LEU A 99 -2.72 21.43 5.43
N SER A 100 -3.66 21.92 4.62
CA SER A 100 -5.01 22.27 5.09
C SER A 100 -5.78 21.06 5.64
N GLU A 101 -5.62 19.88 5.03
CA GLU A 101 -6.19 18.64 5.55
C GLU A 101 -5.57 18.25 6.89
N ALA A 102 -4.25 18.31 7.02
CA ALA A 102 -3.54 18.05 8.26
C ALA A 102 -3.95 19.03 9.37
N GLU A 103 -4.07 20.32 9.07
CA GLU A 103 -4.57 21.35 9.98
C GLU A 103 -6.01 21.06 10.42
N SER A 104 -6.87 20.62 9.50
CA SER A 104 -8.25 20.23 9.81
C SER A 104 -8.31 19.02 10.74
N VAL A 105 -7.44 18.02 10.54
CA VAL A 105 -7.35 16.86 11.43
C VAL A 105 -6.82 17.27 12.81
N MET A 106 -5.77 18.10 12.88
CA MET A 106 -5.27 18.62 14.16
C MET A 106 -6.34 19.43 14.90
N ALA A 107 -7.11 20.29 14.20
CA ALA A 107 -8.20 21.04 14.81
C ALA A 107 -9.32 20.13 15.36
N LYS A 108 -9.62 19.02 14.69
CA LYS A 108 -10.56 18.01 15.20
C LYS A 108 -10.03 17.32 16.45
N LEU A 109 -8.77 16.89 16.44
CA LEU A 109 -8.14 16.26 17.60
C LEU A 109 -8.09 17.20 18.81
N LEU A 110 -7.77 18.48 18.60
CA LEU A 110 -7.81 19.50 19.66
C LEU A 110 -9.23 19.72 20.19
N SER A 111 -10.24 19.74 19.32
CA SER A 111 -11.63 19.82 19.76
C SER A 111 -12.06 18.57 20.54
N GLU A 112 -11.60 17.39 20.13
CA GLU A 112 -11.87 16.13 20.84
C GLU A 112 -11.20 16.11 22.21
N GLU A 113 -9.94 16.56 22.30
CA GLU A 113 -9.20 16.74 23.55
C GLU A 113 -9.95 17.67 24.51
N GLN A 114 -10.37 18.85 24.06
CA GLN A 114 -11.14 19.79 24.87
C GLN A 114 -12.48 19.20 25.35
N THR A 115 -13.17 18.46 24.49
CA THR A 115 -14.41 17.79 24.90
C THR A 115 -14.14 16.67 25.91
N LEU A 116 -13.03 15.94 25.76
CA LEU A 116 -12.64 14.88 26.67
C LEU A 116 -12.27 15.47 28.04
N GLU A 117 -11.48 16.54 28.07
CA GLU A 117 -11.13 17.28 29.28
C GLU A 117 -12.38 17.77 30.01
N ALA A 118 -13.31 18.41 29.30
CA ALA A 118 -14.59 18.83 29.87
C ALA A 118 -15.43 17.65 30.41
N THR A 119 -15.38 16.48 29.76
CA THR A 119 -16.05 15.29 30.28
C THR A 119 -15.39 14.70 31.51
N VAL A 120 -14.05 14.76 31.60
CA VAL A 120 -13.29 14.32 32.77
C VAL A 120 -13.56 15.25 33.94
N GLU A 121 -13.49 16.57 33.75
CA GLU A 121 -13.80 17.57 34.78
C GLU A 121 -15.22 17.36 35.32
N LYS A 122 -16.20 17.18 34.44
CA LYS A 122 -17.58 16.88 34.84
C LYS A 122 -17.70 15.57 35.62
N GLN A 123 -16.96 14.52 35.24
CA GLN A 123 -16.96 13.25 35.97
C GLN A 123 -16.32 13.41 37.35
N GLU A 124 -15.25 14.20 37.47
CA GLU A 124 -14.64 14.51 38.75
C GLU A 124 -15.58 15.30 39.66
N GLU A 125 -16.30 16.27 39.13
CA GLU A 125 -17.34 17.01 39.87
C GLU A 125 -18.48 16.09 40.32
N GLU A 126 -18.96 15.20 39.45
CA GLU A 126 -20.00 14.22 39.79
C GLU A 126 -19.50 13.23 40.85
N MET A 127 -18.24 12.79 40.78
CA MET A 127 -17.61 11.94 41.78
C MET A 127 -17.48 12.66 43.12
N LYS A 128 -17.04 13.92 43.13
CA LYS A 128 -16.99 14.77 44.34
C LYS A 128 -18.39 14.92 44.95
N HIS A 129 -19.41 15.21 44.13
CA HIS A 129 -20.80 15.29 44.61
C HIS A 129 -21.35 13.96 45.12
N GLN A 130 -21.00 12.84 44.48
CA GLN A 130 -21.40 11.51 44.95
C GLN A 130 -20.69 11.15 46.26
N GLN A 131 -19.40 11.45 46.41
CA GLN A 131 -18.66 11.25 47.67
C GLN A 131 -19.27 12.08 48.81
N LEU A 132 -19.64 13.35 48.55
CA LEU A 132 -20.34 14.18 49.53
C LEU A 132 -21.70 13.58 49.93
N LYS A 133 -22.50 13.12 48.96
CA LYS A 133 -23.79 12.46 49.23
C LYS A 133 -23.64 11.11 49.95
N VAL A 134 -22.61 10.33 49.64
CA VAL A 134 -22.32 9.07 50.33
C VAL A 134 -21.88 9.35 51.77
N ASN A 135 -21.05 10.35 52.02
CA ASN A 135 -20.69 10.78 53.37
C ASN A 135 -21.90 11.32 54.15
N GLU A 136 -22.80 12.06 53.50
CA GLU A 136 -24.03 12.57 54.11
C GLU A 136 -25.04 11.44 54.39
N LYS A 137 -25.18 10.48 53.47
CA LYS A 137 -25.99 9.27 53.69
C LYS A 137 -25.41 8.36 54.74
N GLN A 138 -24.09 8.16 54.82
CA GLN A 138 -23.46 7.42 55.91
C GLN A 138 -23.67 8.12 57.25
N ARG A 139 -23.67 9.47 57.28
CA ARG A 139 -24.06 10.23 58.48
C ARG A 139 -25.54 10.02 58.84
N LEU A 140 -26.45 10.02 57.85
CA LEU A 140 -27.89 9.81 58.06
C LEU A 140 -28.27 8.36 58.37
N GLU A 141 -27.58 7.36 57.81
CA GLU A 141 -27.76 5.93 58.08
C GLU A 141 -27.22 5.57 59.48
N ASN A 142 -26.12 6.18 59.91
CA ASN A 142 -25.66 6.11 61.30
C ASN A 142 -26.67 6.75 62.29
N LEU A 143 -27.52 7.68 61.83
CA LEU A 143 -28.66 8.22 62.59
C LEU A 143 -29.91 7.32 62.50
N HIS A 144 -30.11 6.60 61.38
CA HIS A 144 -31.29 5.78 61.10
C HIS A 144 -31.23 4.33 61.62
N HIS A 145 -30.08 3.83 62.07
CA HIS A 145 -30.01 2.56 62.84
C HIS A 145 -30.69 2.65 64.24
N ARG A 146 -31.51 3.68 64.49
CA ARG A 146 -32.36 3.83 65.68
C ARG A 146 -33.87 3.92 65.44
N ALA A 147 -34.35 3.83 64.19
CA ALA A 147 -35.78 3.74 63.87
C ALA A 147 -35.93 3.16 62.44
N GLY A 148 -36.59 2.03 62.20
CA GLY A 148 -37.86 1.57 62.74
C GLY A 148 -38.76 1.29 61.53
N ASP A 149 -38.84 0.01 61.19
CA ASP A 149 -39.74 -0.74 60.30
C ASP A 149 -41.06 -0.05 59.87
N GLU A 150 -41.23 0.37 58.59
CA GLU A 150 -42.55 0.70 58.03
C GLU A 150 -42.68 0.80 56.48
N ASP A 151 -41.65 0.54 55.67
CA ASP A 151 -41.66 0.92 54.22
C ASP A 151 -41.86 -0.23 53.20
N ARG A 152 -42.57 -1.30 53.59
CA ARG A 152 -42.83 -2.45 52.69
C ARG A 152 -43.98 -2.23 51.69
N SER A 153 -44.85 -1.23 51.90
CA SER A 153 -46.04 -1.00 51.07
C SER A 153 -45.82 -0.14 49.80
N LYS A 154 -44.71 0.60 49.70
CA LYS A 154 -44.45 1.51 48.56
C LYS A 154 -43.74 0.84 47.37
N ILE A 155 -43.12 -0.32 47.60
CA ILE A 155 -42.34 -1.05 46.60
C ILE A 155 -43.26 -1.70 45.55
N ASP A 156 -44.43 -2.17 45.94
CA ASP A 156 -45.37 -2.86 45.05
C ASP A 156 -46.13 -1.91 44.10
N GLN A 157 -46.36 -0.65 44.52
CA GLN A 157 -46.96 0.37 43.65
C GLN A 157 -45.97 0.90 42.60
N ALA A 158 -44.69 1.06 42.94
CA ALA A 158 -43.63 1.45 42.00
C ALA A 158 -43.38 0.37 40.92
N SER A 159 -43.51 -0.91 41.29
CA SER A 159 -43.43 -2.06 40.38
C SER A 159 -44.55 -2.06 39.33
N ALA A 160 -45.79 -1.77 39.72
CA ALA A 160 -46.94 -1.73 38.82
C ALA A 160 -46.87 -0.59 37.78
N GLU A 161 -46.35 0.57 38.18
CA GLU A 161 -46.13 1.72 37.28
C GLU A 161 -45.00 1.46 36.27
N ALA A 162 -43.93 0.78 36.69
CA ALA A 162 -42.84 0.37 35.80
C ALA A 162 -43.33 -0.59 34.70
N ILE A 163 -44.22 -1.53 35.04
CA ILE A 163 -44.83 -2.47 34.08
C ILE A 163 -45.71 -1.74 33.05
N ARG A 164 -46.49 -0.73 33.47
CA ARG A 164 -47.30 0.09 32.53
C ARG A 164 -46.43 0.91 31.60
N ARG A 165 -45.33 1.49 32.11
CA ARG A 165 -44.33 2.20 31.28
C ARG A 165 -43.70 1.29 30.26
N LEU A 166 -43.28 0.08 30.65
CA LEU A 166 -42.73 -0.92 29.73
C LEU A 166 -43.71 -1.31 28.62
N LYS A 167 -44.99 -1.50 28.93
CA LYS A 167 -46.02 -1.79 27.90
C LYS A 167 -46.20 -0.63 26.92
N SER A 168 -46.21 0.61 27.41
CA SER A 168 -46.31 1.80 26.55
C SER A 168 -45.07 1.99 25.66
N LEU A 169 -43.88 1.65 26.17
CA LEU A 169 -42.63 1.70 25.42
C LEU A 169 -42.54 0.61 24.35
N LYS A 170 -43.06 -0.60 24.63
CA LYS A 170 -43.18 -1.67 23.63
C LYS A 170 -44.09 -1.25 22.47
N LEU A 171 -45.27 -0.71 22.76
CA LEU A 171 -46.18 -0.17 21.74
C LEU A 171 -45.53 0.94 20.89
N LYS A 172 -44.77 1.84 21.52
CA LYS A 172 -44.01 2.88 20.80
C LYS A 172 -42.88 2.31 19.95
N LYS A 173 -42.16 1.30 20.46
CA LYS A 173 -41.13 0.57 19.71
C LYS A 173 -41.72 -0.10 18.48
N ASP A 174 -42.83 -0.82 18.63
CA ASP A 174 -43.49 -1.54 17.54
C ASP A 174 -44.05 -0.55 16.50
N GLY A 175 -44.58 0.60 16.93
CA GLY A 175 -44.97 1.68 16.04
C GLY A 175 -43.79 2.27 15.25
N LEU A 176 -42.64 2.47 15.89
CA LEU A 176 -41.44 2.95 15.22
C LEU A 176 -40.88 1.92 14.23
N ILE A 177 -40.93 0.62 14.57
CA ILE A 177 -40.52 -0.47 13.66
C ILE A 177 -41.33 -0.43 12.37
N ARG A 178 -42.66 -0.32 12.45
CA ARG A 178 -43.52 -0.19 11.25
C ARG A 178 -43.17 1.03 10.42
N THR A 179 -42.91 2.19 11.04
CA THR A 179 -42.48 3.38 10.29
C THR A 179 -41.09 3.26 9.66
N ILE A 180 -40.23 2.39 10.19
CA ILE A 180 -38.92 2.08 9.60
C ILE A 180 -39.09 1.12 8.43
N GLU A 181 -39.94 0.10 8.57
CA GLU A 181 -40.30 -0.85 7.51
C GLU A 181 -40.93 -0.14 6.32
N ASP A 182 -41.94 0.71 6.55
CA ASP A 182 -42.57 1.53 5.50
C ASP A 182 -41.55 2.42 4.74
N ARG A 183 -40.57 2.96 5.48
CA ARG A 183 -39.49 3.79 4.90
C ARG A 183 -38.46 2.95 4.16
N ALA A 184 -38.19 1.72 4.59
CA ALA A 184 -37.30 0.80 3.90
C ALA A 184 -37.92 0.36 2.56
N GLU A 185 -39.22 0.04 2.54
CA GLU A 185 -39.96 -0.25 1.30
C GLU A 185 -39.94 0.94 0.32
N GLU A 186 -40.06 2.18 0.81
CA GLU A 186 -39.97 3.35 -0.06
C GLU A 186 -38.57 3.53 -0.69
N ILE A 187 -37.52 3.14 0.03
CA ILE A 187 -36.14 3.15 -0.48
C ILE A 187 -35.99 2.08 -1.55
N GLU A 188 -36.44 0.86 -1.29
CA GLU A 188 -36.35 -0.26 -2.24
C GLU A 188 -37.10 0.04 -3.55
N ARG A 189 -38.30 0.64 -3.46
CA ARG A 189 -39.05 1.11 -4.64
C ARG A 189 -38.26 2.14 -5.47
N LYS A 190 -37.53 3.06 -4.82
CA LYS A 190 -36.73 4.08 -5.51
C LYS A 190 -35.42 3.53 -6.06
N GLU A 191 -34.81 2.56 -5.39
CA GLU A 191 -33.63 1.84 -5.89
C GLU A 191 -33.99 1.01 -7.13
N HIS A 192 -35.16 0.35 -7.13
CA HIS A 192 -35.67 -0.33 -8.31
C HIS A 192 -35.95 0.64 -9.47
N GLN A 193 -36.50 1.82 -9.19
CA GLN A 193 -36.66 2.88 -10.19
C GLN A 193 -35.32 3.36 -10.77
N LEU A 194 -34.29 3.52 -9.93
CA LEU A 194 -32.93 3.86 -10.38
C LEU A 194 -32.32 2.77 -11.23
N TYR A 195 -32.50 1.51 -10.85
CA TYR A 195 -32.03 0.37 -11.62
C TYR A 195 -32.66 0.36 -13.03
N LYS A 196 -33.98 0.54 -13.11
CA LYS A 196 -34.71 0.60 -14.38
C LYS A 196 -34.25 1.78 -15.26
N LEU A 197 -34.10 2.97 -14.68
CA LEU A 197 -33.59 4.15 -15.39
C LEU A 197 -32.15 3.93 -15.90
N LYS A 198 -31.27 3.35 -15.09
CA LYS A 198 -29.89 3.00 -15.51
C LYS A 198 -29.89 2.00 -16.66
N GLU A 199 -30.74 0.98 -16.60
CA GLU A 199 -30.87 0.00 -17.68
C GLU A 199 -31.39 0.66 -18.97
N ASP A 200 -32.38 1.54 -18.87
CA ASP A 200 -32.90 2.31 -20.01
C ASP A 200 -31.81 3.23 -20.61
N THR A 201 -30.98 3.90 -19.79
CA THR A 201 -29.85 4.68 -20.31
C THR A 201 -28.81 3.82 -21.04
N LYS A 202 -28.52 2.62 -20.54
CA LYS A 202 -27.60 1.67 -21.19
C LYS A 202 -28.16 1.14 -22.50
N ARG A 203 -29.45 0.78 -22.55
CA ARG A 203 -30.16 0.36 -23.76
C ARG A 203 -30.19 1.49 -24.81
N MET A 204 -30.38 2.74 -24.37
CA MET A 204 -30.30 3.91 -25.24
C MET A 204 -28.88 4.15 -25.80
N GLN A 205 -27.85 3.94 -25.00
CA GLN A 205 -26.45 4.05 -25.44
C GLN A 205 -26.06 2.94 -26.43
N GLN A 206 -26.53 1.71 -26.22
CA GLN A 206 -26.36 0.61 -27.17
C GLN A 206 -27.12 0.86 -28.48
N ARG A 207 -28.33 1.43 -28.42
CA ARG A 207 -29.06 1.86 -29.62
C ARG A 207 -28.30 2.93 -30.41
N LYS A 208 -27.60 3.87 -29.76
CA LYS A 208 -26.74 4.86 -30.44
C LYS A 208 -25.54 4.20 -31.14
N GLN A 209 -24.89 3.22 -30.49
CA GLN A 209 -23.80 2.45 -31.12
C GLN A 209 -24.27 1.67 -32.35
N ASN A 210 -25.52 1.19 -32.33
CA ASN A 210 -26.10 0.43 -33.43
C ASN A 210 -26.76 1.31 -34.52
N ALA A 211 -27.13 2.56 -34.21
CA ALA A 211 -27.83 3.49 -35.10
C ALA A 211 -26.90 4.48 -35.81
N ALA A 212 -25.59 4.21 -35.87
CA ALA A 212 -24.61 5.03 -36.61
C ALA A 212 -24.82 5.08 -38.14
N SER A 213 -25.98 4.61 -38.66
CA SER A 213 -26.32 4.59 -40.08
C SER A 213 -27.55 5.42 -40.48
N ASP A 214 -28.25 6.12 -39.58
CA ASP A 214 -29.41 6.95 -40.00
C ASP A 214 -29.65 8.20 -39.13
N GLY A 215 -29.64 9.37 -39.78
CA GLY A 215 -30.44 10.56 -39.43
C GLY A 215 -29.99 11.48 -38.26
N ALA A 216 -29.37 12.62 -38.62
CA ALA A 216 -29.02 13.73 -37.70
C ALA A 216 -30.21 14.32 -36.90
N ALA A 217 -31.46 14.12 -37.34
CA ALA A 217 -32.65 14.58 -36.62
C ALA A 217 -32.99 13.72 -35.38
N GLN A 218 -32.68 12.42 -35.39
CA GLN A 218 -32.84 11.55 -34.23
C GLN A 218 -31.77 11.81 -33.17
N GLU A 219 -30.57 12.24 -33.58
CA GLU A 219 -29.48 12.56 -32.65
C GLU A 219 -29.78 13.78 -31.78
N SER A 220 -30.47 14.80 -32.32
CA SER A 220 -30.90 15.97 -31.54
C SER A 220 -31.96 15.61 -30.47
N GLN A 221 -32.95 14.79 -30.83
CA GLN A 221 -33.94 14.29 -29.87
C GLN A 221 -33.32 13.35 -28.82
N TYR A 222 -32.33 12.56 -29.22
CA TYR A 222 -31.57 11.68 -28.33
C TYR A 222 -30.77 12.47 -27.29
N GLU A 223 -30.03 13.50 -27.70
CA GLU A 223 -29.24 14.32 -26.78
C GLU A 223 -30.15 15.13 -25.84
N LEU A 224 -31.31 15.61 -26.31
CA LEU A 224 -32.29 16.26 -25.46
C LEU A 224 -32.87 15.29 -24.41
N ARG A 225 -33.25 14.07 -24.83
CA ARG A 225 -33.80 13.06 -23.91
C ARG A 225 -32.75 12.55 -22.92
N LYS A 226 -31.50 12.43 -23.34
CA LYS A 226 -30.36 12.10 -22.47
C LYS A 226 -30.15 13.17 -21.41
N ARG A 227 -30.17 14.45 -21.77
CA ARG A 227 -30.08 15.58 -20.82
C ARG A 227 -31.22 15.55 -19.80
N GLN A 228 -32.44 15.25 -20.23
CA GLN A 228 -33.59 15.09 -19.33
C GLN A 228 -33.39 13.94 -18.34
N LEU A 229 -32.98 12.75 -18.81
CA LEU A 229 -32.74 11.60 -17.94
C LEU A 229 -31.59 11.83 -16.96
N THR A 230 -30.52 12.51 -17.38
CA THR A 230 -29.42 12.88 -16.46
C THR A 230 -29.85 13.88 -15.40
N ALA A 231 -30.73 14.83 -15.75
CA ALA A 231 -31.29 15.77 -14.79
C ALA A 231 -32.26 15.10 -13.80
N GLU A 232 -33.07 14.14 -14.28
CA GLU A 232 -33.95 13.32 -13.44
C GLU A 232 -33.14 12.46 -12.47
N LEU A 233 -32.04 11.83 -12.93
CA LEU A 233 -31.13 11.07 -12.06
C LEU A 233 -30.51 11.95 -10.97
N ALA A 234 -29.99 13.12 -11.33
CA ALA A 234 -29.42 14.06 -10.36
C ALA A 234 -30.46 14.54 -9.32
N SER A 235 -31.71 14.76 -9.74
CA SER A 235 -32.81 15.13 -8.84
C SER A 235 -33.17 14.01 -7.87
N ILE A 236 -33.17 12.76 -8.33
CA ILE A 236 -33.46 11.58 -7.48
C ILE A 236 -32.30 11.32 -6.51
N GLU A 237 -31.05 11.44 -6.95
CA GLU A 237 -29.86 11.32 -6.09
C GLU A 237 -29.85 12.37 -4.99
N LEU A 238 -30.17 13.63 -5.32
CA LEU A 238 -30.32 14.70 -4.34
C LEU A 238 -31.41 14.39 -3.30
N LYS A 239 -32.56 13.87 -3.74
CA LYS A 239 -33.65 13.47 -2.83
C LYS A 239 -33.25 12.29 -1.93
N LEU A 240 -32.44 11.36 -2.43
CA LEU A 240 -31.90 10.26 -1.63
C LEU A 240 -30.89 10.75 -0.60
N ASP A 241 -29.99 11.67 -0.97
CA ASP A 241 -29.02 12.24 -0.05
C ASP A 241 -29.70 13.07 1.07
N GLN A 242 -30.70 13.89 0.71
CA GLN A 242 -31.53 14.60 1.68
C GLN A 242 -32.26 13.64 2.63
N LYS A 243 -32.85 12.55 2.13
CA LYS A 243 -33.51 11.54 2.98
C LYS A 243 -32.52 10.79 3.87
N LYS A 244 -31.32 10.45 3.37
CA LYS A 244 -30.25 9.83 4.16
C LYS A 244 -29.78 10.74 5.29
N LYS A 245 -29.56 12.03 5.00
CA LYS A 245 -29.24 13.05 6.01
C LYS A 245 -30.34 13.19 7.07
N LEU A 246 -31.61 13.15 6.66
CA LEU A 246 -32.75 13.22 7.58
C LEU A 246 -32.87 11.97 8.47
N ILE A 247 -32.60 10.78 7.91
CA ILE A 247 -32.51 9.53 8.68
C ILE A 247 -31.33 9.58 9.66
N GLN A 248 -30.18 10.08 9.24
CA GLN A 248 -28.99 10.21 10.09
C GLN A 248 -29.21 11.24 11.21
N ALA A 249 -29.82 12.39 10.91
CA ALA A 249 -30.22 13.38 11.90
C ALA A 249 -31.23 12.79 12.89
N LYS A 250 -32.24 12.06 12.41
CA LYS A 250 -33.23 11.40 13.28
C LYS A 250 -32.61 10.30 14.15
N ARG A 251 -31.61 9.56 13.64
CA ARG A 251 -30.80 8.60 14.43
C ARG A 251 -29.98 9.31 15.50
N ARG A 252 -29.39 10.48 15.20
CA ARG A 252 -28.67 11.28 16.19
C ARG A 252 -29.59 11.81 17.28
N THR A 253 -30.81 12.22 16.96
CA THR A 253 -31.78 12.67 17.96
C THR A 253 -32.35 11.52 18.79
N THR A 254 -32.67 10.35 18.21
CA THR A 254 -33.12 9.19 19.02
C THR A 254 -32.01 8.56 19.85
N ILE A 255 -30.75 8.66 19.44
CA ILE A 255 -29.61 8.27 20.28
C ILE A 255 -29.41 9.30 21.41
N GLY A 256 -29.56 10.60 21.14
CA GLY A 256 -29.53 11.65 22.16
C GLY A 256 -30.64 11.51 23.22
N ASP A 257 -31.87 11.21 22.80
CA ASP A 257 -33.01 11.05 23.71
C ASP A 257 -33.03 9.69 24.44
N GLY A 258 -32.41 8.66 23.84
CA GLY A 258 -32.30 7.31 24.44
C GLY A 258 -31.23 7.18 25.53
N ILE A 259 -30.22 8.05 25.53
CA ILE A 259 -29.11 8.04 26.51
C ILE A 259 -29.55 8.52 27.90
N MET A 260 -30.72 9.19 28.02
CA MET A 260 -31.25 9.67 29.29
C MET A 260 -32.07 8.63 30.08
N SER A 261 -32.35 7.41 29.55
CA SER A 261 -33.25 6.48 30.26
C SER A 261 -32.81 5.02 30.47
N GLU A 262 -31.73 4.50 29.86
CA GLU A 262 -31.31 3.11 30.11
C GLU A 262 -29.89 2.96 30.67
N SER A 263 -29.89 2.91 31.99
CA SER A 263 -28.92 2.41 32.96
C SER A 263 -27.89 1.35 32.49
N LYS A 264 -26.61 1.76 32.59
CA LYS A 264 -25.48 1.14 33.32
C LYS A 264 -25.00 -0.30 33.04
N LYS A 265 -25.66 -1.17 32.26
CA LYS A 265 -25.16 -2.57 32.06
C LYS A 265 -24.66 -2.92 30.66
N SER A 266 -24.91 -2.12 29.63
CA SER A 266 -24.51 -2.46 28.26
C SER A 266 -23.13 -1.92 27.84
N ARG A 267 -22.58 -0.91 28.56
CA ARG A 267 -21.36 -0.19 28.13
C ARG A 267 -20.05 -0.97 28.34
N ARG A 268 -20.05 -1.99 29.21
CA ARG A 268 -18.85 -2.82 29.44
C ARG A 268 -18.57 -3.84 28.32
N ARG A 269 -19.56 -4.18 27.48
CA ARG A 269 -19.34 -5.07 26.32
C ARG A 269 -18.91 -4.31 25.07
N LYS A 270 -19.36 -3.06 24.89
CA LYS A 270 -19.02 -2.25 23.70
C LYS A 270 -17.60 -1.69 23.70
N LEU A 271 -16.93 -1.61 24.85
CA LEU A 271 -15.54 -1.14 24.90
C LEU A 271 -14.55 -2.19 24.38
N VAL A 272 -14.82 -3.48 24.63
CA VAL A 272 -13.96 -4.58 24.13
C VAL A 272 -14.17 -4.83 22.63
N GLU A 273 -15.34 -4.50 22.09
CA GLU A 273 -15.67 -4.68 20.67
C GLU A 273 -15.18 -3.51 19.79
N ALA A 274 -15.03 -2.30 20.37
CA ALA A 274 -14.54 -1.13 19.65
C ALA A 274 -13.01 -1.09 19.49
N ASP A 275 -12.26 -1.73 20.39
CA ASP A 275 -10.79 -1.81 20.30
C ASP A 275 -10.30 -2.88 19.30
N LEU A 276 -11.19 -3.79 18.85
CA LEU A 276 -10.87 -4.79 17.81
C LEU A 276 -11.14 -4.29 16.38
N ASP A 277 -12.00 -3.29 16.21
CA ASP A 277 -12.39 -2.79 14.88
C ASP A 277 -11.48 -1.68 14.34
N ASN A 278 -10.68 -1.02 15.20
CA ASN A 278 -9.87 0.14 14.80
C ASN A 278 -8.44 -0.18 14.32
N THR A 279 -8.00 -1.45 14.38
CA THR A 279 -6.69 -1.89 13.85
C THR A 279 -6.73 -2.56 12.48
N LEU A 280 -7.91 -2.74 11.88
CA LEU A 280 -8.04 -3.35 10.54
C LEU A 280 -8.27 -2.28 9.47
N GLY A 281 -7.18 -1.59 9.12
CA GLY A 281 -7.10 -0.85 7.88
C GLY A 281 -7.19 -1.81 6.70
N ASN A 282 -8.27 -1.72 5.93
CA ASN A 282 -8.44 -2.17 4.54
C ASN A 282 -8.11 -3.62 4.13
N ASP A 283 -7.75 -4.50 5.07
CA ASP A 283 -7.68 -5.92 4.80
C ASP A 283 -9.10 -6.50 4.78
N GLU A 284 -9.46 -7.18 3.69
CA GLU A 284 -10.69 -7.94 3.63
C GLU A 284 -10.86 -8.77 4.91
N PRO A 285 -12.05 -8.73 5.55
CA PRO A 285 -12.24 -9.34 6.85
C PRO A 285 -11.78 -10.79 6.79
N HIS A 286 -10.85 -11.18 7.66
CA HIS A 286 -10.20 -12.49 7.59
C HIS A 286 -11.18 -13.67 7.63
N TRP A 287 -12.41 -13.46 8.13
CA TRP A 287 -13.50 -14.44 8.07
C TRP A 287 -13.90 -14.85 6.64
N ARG A 288 -13.65 -14.02 5.62
CA ARG A 288 -13.86 -14.36 4.20
C ARG A 288 -12.95 -15.49 3.72
N PHE A 289 -11.81 -15.72 4.37
CA PHE A 289 -10.95 -16.87 4.12
C PHE A 289 -11.46 -18.15 4.80
N TYR A 290 -12.51 -18.07 5.64
CA TYR A 290 -13.11 -19.22 6.33
C TYR A 290 -14.60 -19.44 5.99
N PRO A 291 -15.01 -19.43 4.70
CA PRO A 291 -16.41 -19.60 4.32
C PRO A 291 -16.96 -20.98 4.75
N GLN A 292 -16.06 -21.96 4.87
CA GLN A 292 -16.39 -23.33 5.28
C GLN A 292 -16.67 -23.44 6.78
N HIS A 293 -16.01 -22.61 7.61
CA HIS A 293 -16.25 -22.59 9.06
C HIS A 293 -17.63 -22.01 9.40
N LEU A 294 -18.03 -20.96 8.69
CA LEU A 294 -19.34 -20.34 8.86
C LEU A 294 -20.46 -21.32 8.47
N ARG A 295 -20.26 -22.06 7.37
CA ARG A 295 -21.19 -23.11 6.92
C ARG A 295 -21.28 -24.28 7.90
N TYR A 296 -20.16 -24.67 8.51
CA TYR A 296 -20.12 -25.71 9.54
C TYR A 296 -20.87 -25.30 10.82
N ILE A 297 -20.66 -24.07 11.30
CA ILE A 297 -21.35 -23.54 12.48
C ILE A 297 -22.85 -23.45 12.24
N GLN A 298 -23.26 -23.06 11.03
CA GLN A 298 -24.67 -23.04 10.63
C GLN A 298 -25.29 -24.45 10.60
N ASP A 299 -24.61 -25.44 10.03
CA ASP A 299 -25.10 -26.83 9.99
C ASP A 299 -25.22 -27.45 11.39
N VAL A 300 -24.26 -27.17 12.28
CA VAL A 300 -24.34 -27.60 13.69
C VAL A 300 -25.47 -26.90 14.43
N LEU A 301 -25.67 -25.60 14.22
CA LEU A 301 -26.78 -24.85 14.83
C LEU A 301 -28.15 -25.32 14.33
N GLU A 302 -28.30 -25.59 13.03
CA GLU A 302 -29.54 -26.13 12.46
C GLU A 302 -29.88 -27.51 13.05
N ARG A 303 -28.88 -28.38 13.27
CA ARG A 303 -29.09 -29.71 13.86
C ARG A 303 -29.40 -29.66 15.35
N ILE A 304 -28.79 -28.74 16.09
CA ILE A 304 -29.10 -28.50 17.51
C ILE A 304 -30.52 -27.94 17.67
N CYS A 305 -30.96 -27.06 16.76
CA CYS A 305 -32.31 -26.51 16.80
C CYS A 305 -33.40 -27.52 16.41
N ASN A 306 -33.07 -28.54 15.59
CA ASN A 306 -34.03 -29.49 15.05
C ASN A 306 -34.09 -30.85 15.78
N SER A 307 -33.19 -31.15 16.71
CA SER A 307 -33.17 -32.43 17.43
C SER A 307 -33.67 -32.31 18.87
N PRO A 308 -34.67 -33.11 19.31
CA PRO A 308 -34.95 -33.27 20.73
C PRO A 308 -33.79 -34.06 21.35
N TYR A 309 -33.03 -33.42 22.25
CA TYR A 309 -31.92 -34.03 22.98
C TYR A 309 -32.38 -35.29 23.77
N GLN A 310 -32.39 -36.44 23.10
CA GLN A 310 -32.29 -37.76 23.72
C GLN A 310 -30.91 -38.29 23.35
N GLY A 311 -30.08 -38.54 24.37
CA GLY A 311 -28.67 -38.88 24.25
C GLY A 311 -28.46 -40.25 23.62
N ASP A 312 -28.65 -40.33 22.31
CA ASP A 312 -28.24 -41.48 21.52
C ASP A 312 -26.71 -41.44 21.35
N PRO A 313 -25.95 -42.43 21.88
CA PRO A 313 -24.49 -42.43 21.84
C PRO A 313 -23.91 -42.35 20.41
N GLN A 314 -24.66 -42.79 19.40
CA GLN A 314 -24.24 -42.69 18.00
C GLN A 314 -24.18 -41.25 17.49
N LEU A 315 -25.10 -40.40 17.94
CA LEU A 315 -25.11 -38.96 17.60
C LEU A 315 -23.91 -38.25 18.23
N LEU A 316 -23.52 -38.65 19.45
CA LEU A 316 -22.34 -38.09 20.12
C LEU A 316 -21.04 -38.48 19.41
N GLU A 317 -20.92 -39.73 18.96
CA GLU A 317 -19.76 -40.21 18.20
C GLU A 317 -19.66 -39.52 16.83
N GLU A 318 -20.80 -39.25 16.19
CA GLU A 318 -20.85 -38.49 14.94
C GLU A 318 -20.45 -37.02 15.14
N TYR A 319 -20.90 -36.38 16.23
CA TYR A 319 -20.43 -35.04 16.60
C TYR A 319 -18.94 -35.01 16.95
N GLU A 320 -18.42 -36.03 17.62
CA GLU A 320 -16.99 -36.12 17.93
C GLU A 320 -16.15 -36.29 16.66
N ARG A 321 -16.60 -37.14 15.74
CA ARG A 321 -15.97 -37.31 14.41
C ARG A 321 -15.99 -36.01 13.62
N GLN A 322 -17.12 -35.31 13.66
CA GLN A 322 -17.30 -34.03 12.97
C GLN A 322 -16.41 -32.92 13.59
N ALA A 323 -16.30 -32.87 14.92
CA ALA A 323 -15.41 -31.95 15.64
C ALA A 323 -13.92 -32.24 15.36
N ARG A 324 -13.51 -33.51 15.30
CA ARG A 324 -12.14 -33.90 14.93
C ARG A 324 -11.80 -33.51 13.48
N SER A 325 -12.74 -33.71 12.56
CA SER A 325 -12.60 -33.28 11.16
C SER A 325 -12.45 -31.75 11.05
N TYR A 326 -13.24 -31.01 11.82
CA TYR A 326 -13.15 -29.55 11.90
C TYR A 326 -11.80 -29.07 12.45
N LEU A 327 -11.30 -29.70 13.52
CA LEU A 327 -9.98 -29.39 14.08
C LEU A 327 -8.84 -29.66 13.09
N GLN A 328 -8.90 -30.77 12.34
CA GLN A 328 -7.93 -31.05 11.28
C GLN A 328 -7.99 -30.02 10.16
N GLN A 329 -9.19 -29.53 9.81
CA GLN A 329 -9.34 -28.48 8.80
C GLN A 329 -8.77 -27.14 9.28
N ILE A 330 -9.00 -26.76 10.53
CA ILE A 330 -8.37 -25.57 11.13
C ILE A 330 -6.84 -25.66 11.07
N GLN A 331 -6.26 -26.83 11.34
CA GLN A 331 -4.82 -27.03 11.26
C GLN A 331 -4.31 -26.86 9.82
N LYS A 332 -5.01 -27.42 8.83
CA LYS A 332 -4.68 -27.24 7.40
C LYS A 332 -4.80 -25.78 6.96
N ASP A 333 -5.86 -25.10 7.37
CA ASP A 333 -6.07 -23.69 7.04
C ASP A 333 -5.02 -22.81 7.73
N ARG A 334 -4.64 -23.12 8.97
CA ARG A 334 -3.52 -22.46 9.67
C ARG A 334 -2.20 -22.63 8.91
N THR A 335 -1.91 -23.83 8.41
CA THR A 335 -0.70 -24.04 7.59
C THR A 335 -0.74 -23.30 6.27
N THR A 336 -1.91 -23.25 5.61
CA THR A 336 -2.10 -22.56 4.33
C THR A 336 -2.01 -21.04 4.48
N ILE A 337 -2.59 -20.49 5.55
CA ILE A 337 -2.51 -19.06 5.86
C ILE A 337 -1.09 -18.71 6.28
N SER A 338 -0.43 -19.56 7.09
CA SER A 338 0.98 -19.34 7.45
C SER A 338 1.86 -19.28 6.20
N THR A 339 1.70 -20.17 5.23
CA THR A 339 2.52 -20.15 4.01
C THR A 339 2.24 -18.93 3.13
N VAL A 340 0.98 -18.55 2.93
CA VAL A 340 0.58 -17.41 2.09
C VAL A 340 0.94 -16.06 2.75
N THR A 341 0.62 -15.89 4.03
CA THR A 341 0.93 -14.65 4.76
C THR A 341 2.42 -14.47 5.02
N GLN A 342 3.18 -15.56 5.23
CA GLN A 342 4.64 -15.47 5.35
C GLN A 342 5.30 -15.02 4.05
N THR A 343 4.81 -15.44 2.88
CA THR A 343 5.39 -14.98 1.61
C THR A 343 5.18 -13.49 1.41
N ASP A 344 3.98 -12.98 1.70
CA ASP A 344 3.68 -11.55 1.59
C ASP A 344 4.45 -10.73 2.62
N ARG A 345 4.55 -11.21 3.86
CA ARG A 345 5.33 -10.55 4.91
C ARG A 345 6.82 -10.50 4.56
N LYS A 346 7.39 -11.57 4.00
CA LYS A 346 8.79 -11.59 3.52
C LYS A 346 9.02 -10.63 2.37
N GLN A 347 8.08 -10.56 1.42
CA GLN A 347 8.16 -9.62 0.30
C GLN A 347 8.07 -8.17 0.77
N TRP A 348 7.11 -7.87 1.65
CA TRP A 348 6.95 -6.55 2.26
C TRP A 348 8.21 -6.16 3.03
N LYS A 349 8.75 -7.04 3.87
CA LYS A 349 9.99 -6.80 4.63
C LYS A 349 11.16 -6.48 3.69
N ARG A 350 11.35 -7.26 2.63
CA ARG A 350 12.37 -7.01 1.59
C ARG A 350 12.17 -5.66 0.90
N HIS A 351 10.92 -5.27 0.64
CA HIS A 351 10.60 -3.99 0.03
C HIS A 351 10.92 -2.83 0.97
N SER A 352 10.48 -2.91 2.24
CA SER A 352 10.75 -1.90 3.27
C SER A 352 12.25 -1.71 3.52
N ILE A 353 13.03 -2.80 3.60
CA ILE A 353 14.50 -2.73 3.73
C ILE A 353 15.12 -2.00 2.53
N LYS A 354 14.67 -2.27 1.29
CA LYS A 354 15.14 -1.56 0.10
C LYS A 354 14.81 -0.07 0.13
N GLN A 355 13.61 0.29 0.59
CA GLN A 355 13.21 1.68 0.76
C GLN A 355 14.08 2.38 1.81
N MET A 356 14.25 1.79 3.00
CA MET A 356 15.11 2.32 4.06
C MET A 356 16.56 2.52 3.58
N LYS A 357 17.10 1.56 2.83
CA LYS A 357 18.44 1.67 2.22
C LYS A 357 18.55 2.83 1.24
N THR A 358 17.49 3.07 0.46
CA THR A 358 17.44 4.20 -0.49
C THR A 358 17.34 5.53 0.26
N MET A 359 16.50 5.60 1.29
CA MET A 359 16.38 6.79 2.15
C MET A 359 17.69 7.13 2.85
N CYS A 360 18.41 6.14 3.41
CA CYS A 360 19.71 6.38 4.03
C CYS A 360 20.74 6.95 3.05
N LYS A 361 20.71 6.53 1.78
CA LYS A 361 21.58 7.09 0.72
C LYS A 361 21.22 8.53 0.36
N ILE A 362 19.93 8.88 0.37
CA ILE A 362 19.45 10.21 0.02
C ILE A 362 19.70 11.20 1.17
N LEU A 363 19.43 10.80 2.41
CA LEU A 363 19.55 11.64 3.60
C LEU A 363 21.02 11.93 3.96
N PHE A 364 21.93 10.99 3.67
CA PHE A 364 23.36 11.12 3.98
C PHE A 364 24.23 10.98 2.70
N PRO A 365 24.23 12.00 1.82
CA PRO A 365 25.02 11.99 0.59
C PRO A 365 26.53 12.21 0.84
N GLU A 366 26.91 12.64 2.06
CA GLU A 366 28.30 12.90 2.43
C GLU A 366 29.10 11.60 2.59
N GLY A 367 29.93 11.31 1.59
CA GLY A 367 30.77 10.11 1.57
C GLY A 367 29.96 8.82 1.42
N THR A 368 30.50 7.68 1.85
CA THR A 368 29.78 6.40 1.77
C THR A 368 28.92 6.09 3.00
N VAL A 369 28.68 7.08 3.87
CA VAL A 369 27.99 6.88 5.17
C VAL A 369 26.59 6.31 4.96
N GLY A 370 25.79 6.92 4.07
CA GLY A 370 24.44 6.43 3.77
C GLY A 370 24.41 5.03 3.16
N ALA A 371 25.44 4.66 2.39
CA ALA A 371 25.59 3.31 1.84
C ALA A 371 25.93 2.28 2.94
N THR A 372 26.82 2.64 3.86
CA THR A 372 27.19 1.82 5.02
C THR A 372 26.01 1.63 5.97
N MET A 373 25.26 2.69 6.29
CA MET A 373 24.03 2.61 7.10
C MET A 373 22.99 1.68 6.47
N GLY A 374 22.74 1.84 5.17
CA GLY A 374 21.81 0.99 4.46
C GLY A 374 22.22 -0.49 4.46
N ARG A 375 23.52 -0.78 4.50
CA ARG A 375 24.05 -2.14 4.62
C ARG A 375 23.95 -2.68 6.06
N ILE A 376 24.16 -1.84 7.08
CA ILE A 376 23.94 -2.21 8.48
C ILE A 376 22.47 -2.58 8.71
N ILE A 377 21.53 -1.75 8.24
CA ILE A 377 20.09 -2.02 8.32
C ILE A 377 19.76 -3.31 7.56
N GLU A 378 20.31 -3.50 6.37
CA GLU A 378 20.11 -4.74 5.62
C GLU A 378 20.59 -5.96 6.41
N MET A 379 21.74 -5.90 7.10
CA MET A 379 22.22 -7.01 7.92
C MET A 379 21.40 -7.24 9.20
N LEU A 380 20.95 -6.18 9.86
CA LEU A 380 20.13 -6.29 11.08
C LEU A 380 18.73 -6.86 10.80
N PHE A 381 18.17 -6.58 9.62
CA PHE A 381 16.81 -6.96 9.28
C PHE A 381 16.71 -8.11 8.26
N SER A 382 17.81 -8.59 7.67
CA SER A 382 17.74 -9.74 6.75
C SER A 382 17.62 -11.06 7.51
N ASP A 383 16.66 -11.89 7.08
CA ASP A 383 16.47 -13.25 7.59
C ASP A 383 17.46 -14.27 6.97
N GLU A 384 18.38 -13.80 6.11
CA GLU A 384 19.37 -14.67 5.49
C GLU A 384 20.50 -14.92 6.49
N PRO A 385 20.73 -16.17 6.93
CA PRO A 385 21.91 -16.47 7.71
C PRO A 385 23.11 -16.08 6.86
N THR A 386 23.97 -15.23 7.40
CA THR A 386 25.21 -14.83 6.74
C THR A 386 25.94 -16.09 6.33
N ILE A 387 25.92 -16.37 5.03
CA ILE A 387 26.57 -17.54 4.44
C ILE A 387 28.05 -17.39 4.76
N LYS A 388 28.55 -18.23 5.69
CA LYS A 388 29.98 -18.44 5.82
C LYS A 388 30.47 -18.85 4.43
N LYS A 389 31.42 -18.11 3.87
CA LYS A 389 32.00 -18.41 2.54
C LYS A 389 32.74 -19.75 2.50
N ASP A 390 32.85 -20.44 3.63
CA ASP A 390 33.36 -21.79 3.75
C ASP A 390 32.14 -22.71 3.89
N GLY A 391 31.84 -23.50 2.85
CA GLY A 391 30.61 -24.28 2.67
C GLY A 391 30.33 -25.41 3.66
N GLN A 392 30.56 -25.22 4.96
CA GLN A 392 30.11 -26.10 6.02
C GLN A 392 28.78 -25.57 6.60
N ARG A 393 27.68 -26.21 6.21
CA ARG A 393 26.41 -26.17 6.94
C ARG A 393 26.60 -26.96 8.23
N SER A 394 26.54 -26.29 9.38
CA SER A 394 26.32 -26.96 10.67
C SER A 394 24.83 -27.26 10.81
N GLU A 395 24.47 -28.53 10.97
CA GLU A 395 23.09 -29.06 11.10
C GLU A 395 22.45 -28.77 12.47
N GLU A 396 22.71 -27.61 13.07
CA GLU A 396 22.01 -27.16 14.30
C GLU A 396 20.91 -26.16 13.91
N ASP A 397 20.01 -26.62 13.04
CA ASP A 397 18.77 -25.94 12.66
C ASP A 397 17.69 -26.26 13.71
N ASP A 398 17.65 -25.48 14.81
CA ASP A 398 16.39 -25.26 15.57
C ASP A 398 16.40 -24.07 16.53
N SER A 399 17.50 -23.31 16.62
CA SER A 399 17.49 -21.99 17.27
C SER A 399 17.35 -20.87 16.23
N MET A 400 16.24 -20.89 15.49
CA MET A 400 15.70 -19.73 14.76
C MET A 400 15.14 -18.69 15.75
N ILE A 401 15.86 -18.45 16.85
CA ILE A 401 15.57 -17.41 17.82
C ILE A 401 16.31 -16.17 17.33
N ASP A 402 15.47 -15.26 16.85
CA ASP A 402 15.67 -13.92 16.34
C ASP A 402 17.08 -13.33 16.44
N ILE A 403 17.71 -13.18 15.27
CA ILE A 403 18.84 -12.24 15.05
C ILE A 403 18.46 -10.81 15.54
N LEU A 404 17.17 -10.49 15.54
CA LEU A 404 16.61 -9.24 16.10
C LEU A 404 16.75 -9.16 17.63
N GLU A 405 16.76 -10.29 18.32
CA GLU A 405 16.92 -10.38 19.77
C GLU A 405 18.39 -10.46 20.19
N ARG A 406 19.20 -11.26 19.48
CA ARG A 406 20.61 -11.48 19.81
C ARG A 406 21.54 -10.35 19.36
N GLY A 407 21.11 -9.52 18.41
CA GLY A 407 21.96 -8.49 17.82
C GLY A 407 23.10 -9.05 16.97
N VAL A 408 23.82 -8.17 16.28
CA VAL A 408 24.95 -8.54 15.41
C VAL A 408 26.26 -8.06 16.06
N PRO A 409 27.23 -8.96 16.30
CA PRO A 409 28.52 -8.56 16.87
C PRO A 409 29.29 -7.65 15.89
N VAL A 410 29.91 -6.60 16.44
CA VAL A 410 30.65 -5.59 15.66
C VAL A 410 31.79 -6.22 14.86
N LYS A 411 32.37 -7.33 15.34
CA LYS A 411 33.42 -8.07 14.61
C LYS A 411 32.92 -8.67 13.30
N VAL A 412 31.67 -9.13 13.26
CA VAL A 412 31.05 -9.68 12.03
C VAL A 412 30.74 -8.56 11.05
N LEU A 413 30.23 -7.43 11.54
CA LEU A 413 30.05 -6.22 10.73
C LEU A 413 31.37 -5.77 10.11
N ALA A 414 32.44 -5.70 10.90
CA ALA A 414 33.76 -5.26 10.45
C ALA A 414 34.39 -6.16 9.38
N ARG A 415 33.98 -7.44 9.28
CA ARG A 415 34.47 -8.37 8.23
C ARG A 415 33.78 -8.14 6.87
N GLU A 416 32.55 -7.62 6.86
CA GLU A 416 31.79 -7.33 5.64
C GLU A 416 32.21 -6.00 4.99
N PHE A 417 32.83 -5.10 5.77
CA PHE A 417 33.38 -3.85 5.25
C PHE A 417 34.89 -3.97 5.00
N PRO A 418 35.45 -3.30 3.97
CA PRO A 418 36.90 -3.25 3.76
C PRO A 418 37.62 -2.75 5.02
N PRO A 419 38.85 -3.22 5.30
CA PRO A 419 39.55 -2.93 6.56
C PRO A 419 39.68 -1.42 6.84
N ALA A 420 39.62 -1.06 8.12
CA ALA A 420 39.58 0.32 8.63
C ALA A 420 40.69 1.26 8.08
N GLN A 421 41.80 0.70 7.60
CA GLN A 421 42.88 1.43 6.95
C GLN A 421 42.44 2.15 5.66
N GLU A 422 41.37 1.72 4.99
CA GLU A 422 40.89 2.38 3.78
C GLU A 422 40.07 3.65 4.04
N ARG A 423 39.66 3.95 5.29
CA ARG A 423 38.86 5.13 5.71
C ARG A 423 37.58 5.44 4.90
N ARG A 424 37.26 4.66 3.88
CA ARG A 424 36.19 4.95 2.91
C ARG A 424 34.81 4.75 3.52
N HIS A 425 34.64 3.72 4.34
CA HIS A 425 33.32 3.21 4.72
C HIS A 425 32.68 3.89 5.94
N ASN A 426 33.41 4.72 6.70
CA ASN A 426 32.87 5.52 7.82
C ASN A 426 31.96 4.74 8.81
N LEU A 427 32.30 3.49 9.15
CA LEU A 427 31.45 2.58 9.93
C LEU A 427 31.10 3.16 11.30
N GLN A 428 32.08 3.71 12.01
CA GLN A 428 31.86 4.32 13.33
C GLN A 428 30.90 5.51 13.26
N LYS A 429 31.05 6.38 12.25
CA LYS A 429 30.14 7.51 12.03
C LYS A 429 28.72 7.02 11.68
N ALA A 430 28.60 5.95 10.90
CA ALA A 430 27.32 5.34 10.56
C ALA A 430 26.60 4.75 11.79
N ILE A 431 27.34 4.03 12.64
CA ILE A 431 26.81 3.45 13.89
C ILE A 431 26.36 4.58 14.84
N HIS A 432 27.18 5.61 15.01
CA HIS A 432 26.84 6.74 15.89
C HIS A 432 25.55 7.43 15.44
N ILE A 433 25.44 7.77 14.15
CA ILE A 433 24.22 8.43 13.64
C ILE A 433 23.00 7.51 13.75
N LEU A 434 23.12 6.20 13.47
CA LEU A 434 22.00 5.27 13.64
C LEU A 434 21.57 5.13 15.11
N SER A 435 22.52 5.24 16.04
CA SER A 435 22.25 5.26 17.47
C SER A 435 21.55 6.56 17.90
N ASP A 436 22.01 7.71 17.37
CA ASP A 436 21.40 9.03 17.65
C ASP A 436 19.97 9.13 17.12
N VAL A 437 19.69 8.55 15.94
CA VAL A 437 18.33 8.44 15.38
C VAL A 437 17.46 7.46 16.19
N GLY A 438 18.06 6.67 17.08
CA GLY A 438 17.37 5.73 17.95
C GLY A 438 16.95 4.44 17.25
N VAL A 439 17.57 4.11 16.11
CA VAL A 439 17.29 2.85 15.37
C VAL A 439 18.02 1.68 16.01
N ILE A 440 19.24 1.90 16.49
CA ILE A 440 20.10 0.87 17.06
C ILE A 440 20.60 1.23 18.46
N GLU A 441 20.87 0.20 19.24
CA GLU A 441 21.51 0.27 20.54
C GLU A 441 22.79 -0.59 20.51
N THR A 442 23.87 -0.06 21.09
CA THR A 442 25.15 -0.76 21.21
C THR A 442 25.27 -1.29 22.63
N LEU A 443 25.23 -2.61 22.79
CA LEU A 443 25.40 -3.28 24.07
C LEU A 443 26.80 -3.90 24.15
N GLN A 444 27.41 -3.85 25.31
CA GLN A 444 28.64 -4.57 25.61
C GLN A 444 28.25 -5.80 26.42
N GLU A 445 28.29 -6.98 25.81
CA GLU A 445 28.00 -8.23 26.51
C GLU A 445 29.22 -8.61 27.35
N VAL A 446 29.03 -8.72 28.66
CA VAL A 446 30.06 -9.21 29.58
C VAL A 446 29.85 -10.70 29.71
N ASP A 447 30.78 -11.49 29.17
CA ASP A 447 30.77 -12.95 29.37
C ASP A 447 30.96 -13.24 30.87
N GLU A 448 29.89 -13.67 31.55
CA GLU A 448 29.91 -14.02 32.98
C GLU A 448 30.88 -15.18 33.31
N SER A 449 31.44 -15.85 32.30
CA SER A 449 32.32 -17.00 32.44
C SER A 449 33.82 -16.69 32.36
N ASN A 450 34.23 -15.46 32.02
CA ASN A 450 35.65 -15.15 31.82
C ASN A 450 36.00 -13.70 32.19
N ASP A 451 36.37 -13.48 33.45
CA ASP A 451 36.65 -12.17 34.10
C ASP A 451 37.82 -11.34 33.51
N ALA A 452 38.41 -11.73 32.39
CA ALA A 452 39.63 -11.11 31.85
C ALA A 452 39.57 -10.67 30.38
N SER A 453 38.49 -10.94 29.65
CA SER A 453 38.35 -10.47 28.25
C SER A 453 37.42 -9.27 28.14
N PRO A 454 37.81 -8.21 27.41
CA PRO A 454 36.91 -7.09 27.14
C PRO A 454 35.67 -7.60 26.38
N GLY A 455 34.50 -7.39 26.99
CA GLY A 455 33.21 -7.84 26.46
C GLY A 455 32.99 -7.45 25.00
N GLU A 456 32.38 -8.35 24.22
CA GLU A 456 32.15 -8.13 22.80
C GLU A 456 31.04 -7.10 22.60
N MET A 457 31.28 -6.10 21.73
CA MET A 457 30.25 -5.13 21.38
C MET A 457 29.28 -5.72 20.36
N ILE A 458 27.99 -5.61 20.66
CA ILE A 458 26.88 -6.08 19.85
C ILE A 458 25.99 -4.90 19.50
N ILE A 459 25.50 -4.88 18.26
CA ILE A 459 24.52 -3.89 17.78
C ILE A 459 23.15 -4.56 17.68
N ARG A 460 22.15 -4.01 18.38
CA ARG A 460 20.76 -4.47 18.33
C ARG A 460 19.83 -3.36 17.85
N VAL A 461 18.66 -3.72 17.34
CA VAL A 461 17.59 -2.76 17.02
C VAL A 461 16.90 -2.33 18.32
N LYS A 462 16.76 -1.01 18.53
CA LYS A 462 16.16 -0.45 19.75
C LYS A 462 14.65 -0.72 19.78
N GLY A 463 14.11 -1.12 20.94
CA GLY A 463 12.67 -1.35 21.15
C GLY A 463 12.16 -2.76 20.88
N VAL A 464 13.05 -3.70 20.56
CA VAL A 464 12.75 -5.14 20.69
C VAL A 464 13.13 -5.52 22.13
N GLU A 465 12.28 -5.20 23.10
CA GLU A 465 12.48 -5.70 24.47
C GLU A 465 12.18 -7.20 24.48
N SER A 466 13.02 -7.97 25.19
CA SER A 466 12.84 -9.41 25.35
C SER A 466 11.50 -9.66 26.04
N ILE A 467 10.54 -10.24 25.32
CA ILE A 467 9.27 -10.71 25.92
C ILE A 467 9.53 -11.96 26.80
N TYR A 468 10.79 -12.41 26.93
CA TYR A 468 11.18 -13.62 27.64
C TYR A 468 11.81 -13.38 29.02
N GLU A 469 11.81 -12.15 29.54
CA GLU A 469 12.16 -11.88 30.94
C GLU A 469 10.91 -11.58 31.80
N GLU A 470 10.02 -12.58 31.94
CA GLU A 470 9.11 -12.74 33.10
C GLU A 470 8.92 -14.23 33.44
#